data_AF-A0A2P6GCE9-F1
#
_entry.id   AF-A0A2P6GCE9-F1
#
_cell.length_a   1.000
_cell.length_b   1.000
_cell.length_c   1.000
_cell.angle_alpha   90.00
_cell.angle_beta   90.00
_cell.angle_gamma   90.00
#
_symmetry.space_group_name_H-M   'P 1'
#
loop_
_entity.id
_entity.type
_entity.pdbx_description
1 polymer ?
#
loop_
_entity_poly.entity_id
_entity_poly.type
_entity_poly.pdbx_seq_one_letter_code
_entity_poly.pdbx_strand_id
1 'polypeptide(L)'
;MRVLLVIILVIFVKNFASAQELPIGTFPAISFSIEKNSSPILTNRDLYYHDAHLKIRKVSDNIFEFTISIYLQKTINSKTVRDTRVDSYKVIWKTKNTGILINQKKEHSKELSEFFFSNKKIIIKSEISRNGVIETHSYKID
;
A
#
# COMPACT_ATOMS: atom_id res chain seq x y z
N MET A 1 51.48 3.06 5.96
CA MET A 1 50.30 3.84 5.52
C MET A 1 49.44 3.17 4.46
N ARG A 2 49.97 2.40 3.49
CA ARG A 2 49.17 1.80 2.40
C ARG A 2 48.14 0.74 2.85
N VAL A 3 48.46 -0.06 3.86
CA VAL A 3 47.57 -1.13 4.37
C VAL A 3 46.35 -0.57 5.11
N LEU A 4 46.50 0.56 5.81
CA LEU A 4 45.41 1.21 6.55
C LEU A 4 44.32 1.76 5.61
N LEU A 5 44.72 2.29 4.45
CA LEU A 5 43.82 2.80 3.42
C LEU A 5 42.92 1.70 2.84
N VAL A 6 43.45 0.48 2.66
CA VAL A 6 42.67 -0.67 2.16
C VAL A 6 41.64 -1.13 3.19
N ILE A 7 41.99 -1.14 4.47
CA ILE A 7 41.07 -1.53 5.55
C ILE A 7 39.93 -0.51 5.69
N ILE A 8 40.24 0.78 5.62
CA ILE A 8 39.22 1.85 5.66
C ILE A 8 38.29 1.74 4.45
N LEU A 9 38.81 1.47 3.25
CA LEU A 9 38.00 1.33 2.04
C LEU A 9 36.98 0.17 2.15
N VAL A 10 37.40 -1.00 2.67
CA VAL A 10 36.53 -2.18 2.82
C VAL A 10 35.42 -1.96 3.86
N ILE A 11 35.66 -1.12 4.88
CA ILE A 11 34.64 -0.78 5.88
C ILE A 11 33.55 0.14 5.28
N PHE A 12 33.91 1.04 4.35
CA PHE A 12 32.94 1.92 3.70
C PHE A 12 32.06 1.21 2.66
N VAL A 13 32.54 0.15 1.99
CA VAL A 13 31.71 -0.56 0.99
C VAL A 13 30.60 -1.41 1.64
N LYS A 14 30.75 -1.80 2.92
CA LYS A 14 29.80 -2.71 3.58
C LYS A 14 28.50 -2.06 4.09
N ASN A 15 28.41 -0.73 4.09
CA ASN A 15 27.27 -0.02 4.72
C ASN A 15 26.30 0.66 3.75
N PHE A 16 26.43 0.47 2.44
CA PHE A 16 25.33 0.79 1.51
C PHE A 16 24.32 -0.36 1.49
N ALA A 17 23.73 -0.64 2.65
CA ALA A 17 22.47 -1.38 2.69
C ALA A 17 21.43 -0.46 2.03
N SER A 18 21.06 -0.77 0.78
CA SER A 18 19.95 -0.08 0.11
C SER A 18 18.77 -0.04 1.06
N ALA A 19 18.32 1.17 1.40
CA ALA A 19 17.12 1.34 2.20
C ALA A 19 15.99 0.56 1.53
N GLN A 20 15.20 -0.15 2.33
CA GLN A 20 14.08 -0.93 1.83
C GLN A 20 12.99 0.03 1.35
N GLU A 21 12.62 -0.04 0.07
CA GLU A 21 11.67 0.88 -0.56
C GLU A 21 10.41 0.18 -1.08
N LEU A 22 9.30 0.92 -1.10
CA LEU A 22 8.09 0.49 -1.80
C LEU A 22 8.30 0.60 -3.31
N PRO A 23 7.63 -0.26 -4.12
CA PRO A 23 7.66 -0.11 -5.57
C PRO A 23 6.97 1.19 -5.97
N ILE A 24 7.62 1.98 -6.82
CA ILE A 24 7.09 3.22 -7.38
C ILE A 24 6.48 2.89 -8.74
N GLY A 25 5.28 3.40 -9.01
CA GLY A 25 4.59 3.13 -10.26
C GLY A 25 3.07 3.13 -10.11
N THR A 26 2.38 2.64 -11.14
CA THR A 26 0.93 2.46 -11.15
C THR A 26 0.64 0.96 -11.26
N PHE A 27 -0.20 0.46 -10.37
CA PHE A 27 -0.48 -0.95 -10.17
C PHE A 27 -1.98 -1.20 -10.31
N PRO A 28 -2.42 -2.08 -11.22
CA PRO A 28 -3.82 -2.42 -11.35
C PRO A 28 -4.28 -3.29 -10.17
N ALA A 29 -5.51 -3.06 -9.71
CA ALA A 29 -6.11 -3.88 -8.68
C ALA A 29 -6.48 -5.27 -9.23
N ILE A 30 -6.29 -6.28 -8.40
CA ILE A 30 -6.64 -7.68 -8.67
C ILE A 30 -7.91 -8.06 -7.92
N SER A 31 -8.05 -7.59 -6.68
CA SER A 31 -9.19 -7.92 -5.83
C SER A 31 -9.43 -6.85 -4.77
N PHE A 32 -10.67 -6.82 -4.31
CA PHE A 32 -11.17 -5.92 -3.29
C PHE A 32 -12.13 -6.69 -2.37
N SER A 33 -12.00 -6.48 -1.06
CA SER A 33 -12.99 -6.91 -0.08
C SER A 33 -13.17 -5.88 1.04
N ILE A 34 -14.39 -5.80 1.54
CA ILE A 34 -14.75 -5.16 2.79
C ILE A 34 -15.24 -6.26 3.72
N GLU A 35 -14.62 -6.35 4.89
CA GLU A 35 -14.97 -7.29 5.95
C GLU A 35 -15.38 -6.52 7.20
N LYS A 36 -16.34 -7.03 7.97
CA LYS A 36 -16.64 -6.55 9.32
C LYS A 36 -16.63 -7.71 10.27
N ASN A 37 -15.89 -7.58 11.37
CA ASN A 37 -15.73 -8.65 12.36
C ASN A 37 -15.32 -9.99 11.69
N SER A 38 -14.39 -9.92 10.72
CA SER A 38 -13.90 -11.07 9.93
C SER A 38 -14.92 -11.74 9.00
N SER A 39 -16.08 -11.13 8.78
CA SER A 39 -17.09 -11.61 7.83
C SER A 39 -17.14 -10.68 6.61
N PRO A 40 -17.07 -11.20 5.36
CA PRO A 40 -17.14 -10.36 4.17
C PRO A 40 -18.53 -9.73 4.04
N ILE A 41 -18.57 -8.41 3.85
CA ILE A 41 -19.78 -7.63 3.56
C ILE A 41 -19.90 -7.36 2.05
N LEU A 42 -18.77 -7.10 1.41
CA LEU A 42 -18.73 -6.75 -0.01
C LEU A 42 -17.41 -7.24 -0.60
N THR A 43 -17.47 -7.82 -1.78
CA THR A 43 -16.32 -8.20 -2.58
C THR A 43 -16.50 -7.71 -4.00
N ASN A 44 -15.42 -7.75 -4.78
CA ASN A 44 -15.50 -7.45 -6.21
C ASN A 44 -16.46 -8.38 -7.00
N ARG A 45 -16.85 -9.55 -6.46
CA ARG A 45 -17.82 -10.47 -7.08
C ARG A 45 -19.26 -10.01 -6.92
N ASP A 46 -19.52 -9.17 -5.93
CA ASP A 46 -20.85 -8.64 -5.63
C ASP A 46 -21.17 -7.38 -6.46
N LEU A 47 -20.24 -6.98 -7.34
CA LEU A 47 -20.33 -5.81 -8.20
C LEU A 47 -20.45 -6.26 -9.66
N TYR A 48 -21.27 -5.55 -10.42
CA TYR A 48 -21.35 -5.74 -11.86
C TYR A 48 -20.07 -5.29 -12.56
N TYR A 49 -19.48 -4.19 -12.10
CA TYR A 49 -18.20 -3.69 -12.59
C TYR A 49 -17.35 -3.17 -11.45
N HIS A 50 -16.06 -3.51 -11.49
CA HIS A 50 -15.04 -3.03 -10.58
C HIS A 50 -13.73 -2.84 -11.35
N ASP A 51 -13.19 -1.64 -11.30
CA ASP A 51 -11.83 -1.34 -11.74
C ASP A 51 -11.17 -0.41 -10.72
N ALA A 52 -9.90 -0.65 -10.43
CA ALA A 52 -9.15 0.17 -9.50
C ALA A 52 -7.65 0.14 -9.80
N HIS A 53 -6.97 1.23 -9.44
CA HIS A 53 -5.52 1.30 -9.55
C HIS A 53 -4.91 2.06 -8.38
N LEU A 54 -3.71 1.62 -7.99
CA LEU A 54 -2.88 2.26 -7.00
C LEU A 54 -1.67 2.87 -7.68
N LYS A 55 -1.47 4.17 -7.53
CA LYS A 55 -0.22 4.83 -7.90
C LYS A 55 0.58 5.16 -6.64
N ILE A 56 1.82 4.69 -6.58
CA ILE A 56 2.76 4.97 -5.49
C ILE A 56 3.85 5.90 -6.02
N ARG A 57 4.07 7.00 -5.30
CA ARG A 57 5.13 7.97 -5.57
C ARG A 57 5.94 8.22 -4.30
N LYS A 58 7.27 8.16 -4.39
CA LYS A 58 8.14 8.57 -3.28
C LYS A 58 8.13 10.09 -3.17
N VAL A 59 7.86 10.61 -1.97
CA VAL A 59 7.87 12.04 -1.66
C VAL A 59 9.19 12.41 -0.98
N SER A 60 9.55 11.66 0.04
CA SER A 60 10.83 11.77 0.77
C SER A 60 11.17 10.43 1.41
N ASP A 61 12.23 10.38 2.22
CA ASP A 61 12.62 9.15 2.90
C ASP A 61 11.51 8.65 3.83
N ASN A 62 11.10 7.41 3.58
CA ASN A 62 9.98 6.74 4.25
C ASN A 62 8.61 7.40 4.08
N ILE A 63 8.46 8.44 3.23
CA ILE A 63 7.16 9.07 2.95
C ILE A 63 6.79 8.85 1.50
N PHE A 64 5.63 8.23 1.30
CA PHE A 64 5.10 7.88 -0.01
C PHE A 64 3.69 8.43 -0.16
N GLU A 65 3.40 8.95 -1.35
CA GLU A 65 2.06 9.34 -1.76
C GLU A 65 1.41 8.17 -2.49
N PHE A 66 0.21 7.82 -2.04
CA PHE A 66 -0.63 6.79 -2.62
C PHE A 66 -1.84 7.49 -3.24
N THR A 67 -2.03 7.31 -4.53
CA THR A 67 -3.27 7.68 -5.22
C THR A 67 -4.03 6.40 -5.53
N ILE A 68 -5.20 6.24 -4.91
CA ILE A 68 -6.10 5.13 -5.13
C ILE A 68 -7.29 5.66 -5.92
N SER A 69 -7.50 5.16 -7.14
CA SER A 69 -8.71 5.45 -7.91
C SER A 69 -9.53 4.19 -8.05
N ILE A 70 -10.84 4.30 -7.82
CA ILE A 70 -11.77 3.18 -7.83
C ILE A 70 -12.99 3.54 -8.67
N TYR A 71 -13.45 2.59 -9.47
CA TYR A 71 -14.67 2.64 -10.27
C TYR A 71 -15.53 1.43 -9.90
N LEU A 72 -16.72 1.70 -9.37
CA LEU A 72 -17.65 0.67 -8.89
C LEU A 72 -19.01 0.82 -9.58
N GLN A 73 -19.59 -0.30 -10.00
CA GLN A 73 -20.96 -0.36 -10.47
C GLN A 73 -21.66 -1.55 -9.81
N LYS A 74 -22.75 -1.28 -9.08
CA LYS A 74 -23.43 -2.31 -8.29
C LYS A 74 -24.20 -3.30 -9.17
N THR A 75 -25.01 -2.79 -10.09
CA THR A 75 -25.82 -3.55 -11.05
C THR A 75 -25.67 -2.99 -12.45
N ILE A 76 -26.00 -3.79 -13.47
CA ILE A 76 -25.89 -3.40 -14.89
C ILE A 76 -26.58 -2.07 -15.25
N ASN A 77 -27.69 -1.76 -14.57
CA ASN A 77 -28.48 -0.55 -14.81
C ASN A 77 -28.18 0.59 -13.81
N SER A 78 -27.27 0.37 -12.85
CA SER A 78 -26.89 1.40 -11.88
C SER A 78 -25.82 2.32 -12.45
N LYS A 79 -25.78 3.56 -11.96
CA LYS A 79 -24.71 4.50 -12.32
C LYS A 79 -23.37 4.01 -11.76
N THR A 80 -22.32 4.11 -12.56
CA THR A 80 -20.95 3.91 -12.09
C THR A 80 -20.54 5.04 -11.15
N VAL A 81 -20.06 4.66 -9.96
CA VAL A 81 -19.47 5.57 -8.99
C VAL A 81 -17.96 5.54 -9.17
N ARG A 82 -17.36 6.72 -9.20
CA ARG A 82 -15.91 6.89 -9.21
C ARG A 82 -15.51 7.59 -7.94
N ASP A 83 -14.48 7.08 -7.29
CA ASP A 83 -13.79 7.77 -6.21
C ASP A 83 -12.29 7.82 -6.47
N THR A 84 -11.63 8.86 -5.99
CA THR A 84 -10.17 9.01 -6.10
C THR A 84 -9.65 9.66 -4.85
N ARG A 85 -8.84 8.92 -4.11
CA ARG A 85 -8.23 9.33 -2.84
C ARG A 85 -6.73 9.44 -3.01
N VAL A 86 -6.17 10.55 -2.54
CA VAL A 86 -4.72 10.78 -2.51
C VAL A 86 -4.30 10.96 -1.06
N ASP A 87 -3.42 10.11 -0.56
CA ASP A 87 -2.89 10.18 0.79
C ASP A 87 -1.37 10.11 0.82
N SER A 88 -0.79 10.69 1.85
CA SER A 88 0.63 10.55 2.15
C SER A 88 0.79 9.64 3.36
N TYR A 89 1.61 8.62 3.21
CA TYR A 89 1.89 7.63 4.24
C TYR A 89 3.36 7.66 4.63
N LYS A 90 3.61 7.68 5.93
CA LYS A 90 4.90 7.28 6.48
C LYS A 90 4.93 5.76 6.56
N VAL A 91 5.91 5.16 5.91
CA VAL A 91 6.12 3.71 5.84
C VAL A 91 7.04 3.29 6.98
N ILE A 92 6.60 2.30 7.76
CA ILE A 92 7.43 1.65 8.78
C ILE A 92 7.47 0.16 8.47
N TRP A 93 8.65 -0.33 8.09
CA TRP A 93 8.86 -1.75 7.83
C TRP A 93 8.86 -2.55 9.13
N LYS A 94 8.11 -3.66 9.13
CA LYS A 94 8.18 -4.69 10.18
C LYS A 94 9.11 -5.82 9.76
N THR A 95 9.07 -6.19 8.48
CA THR A 95 9.89 -7.26 7.89
C THR A 95 10.28 -6.91 6.46
N LYS A 96 10.99 -7.82 5.78
CA LYS A 96 11.31 -7.71 4.34
C LYS A 96 10.06 -7.53 3.44
N ASN A 97 8.93 -8.10 3.86
CA ASN A 97 7.74 -8.14 3.02
C ASN A 97 6.55 -7.42 3.66
N THR A 98 6.65 -6.88 4.87
CA THR A 98 5.50 -6.32 5.59
C THR A 98 5.85 -5.01 6.29
N GLY A 99 4.85 -4.14 6.42
CA GLY A 99 4.99 -2.90 7.14
C GLY A 99 3.66 -2.22 7.42
N ILE A 100 3.75 -1.08 8.10
CA ILE A 100 2.62 -0.21 8.46
C ILE A 100 2.67 1.03 7.58
N LEU A 101 1.50 1.50 7.18
CA LEU A 101 1.26 2.78 6.54
C LEU A 101 0.60 3.73 7.56
N ILE A 102 1.32 4.76 7.98
CA ILE A 102 0.79 5.79 8.89
C ILE A 102 0.37 7.01 8.06
N ASN A 103 -0.95 7.24 7.93
CA ASN A 103 -1.46 8.39 7.19
C ASN A 103 -1.01 9.70 7.85
N GLN A 104 -0.47 10.61 7.06
CA GLN A 104 0.02 11.91 7.53
C GLN A 104 -1.10 12.95 7.72
N LYS A 105 -2.30 12.70 7.19
CA LYS A 105 -3.48 13.54 7.44
C LYS A 105 -4.06 13.25 8.82
N LYS A 106 -4.31 14.30 9.61
CA LYS A 106 -4.86 14.19 10.97
C LYS A 106 -6.21 13.47 11.02
N GLU A 107 -7.06 13.68 10.02
CA GLU A 107 -8.39 13.08 9.89
C GLU A 107 -8.34 11.54 9.89
N HIS A 108 -7.29 10.97 9.29
CA HIS A 108 -7.08 9.54 9.15
C HIS A 108 -5.99 8.99 10.08
N SER A 109 -5.47 9.81 11.01
CA SER A 109 -4.38 9.43 11.92
C SER A 109 -4.69 8.25 12.84
N LYS A 110 -5.98 7.93 13.01
CA LYS A 110 -6.47 6.80 13.82
C LYS A 110 -6.66 5.51 13.00
N GLU A 111 -6.66 5.59 11.68
CA GLU A 111 -6.77 4.44 10.77
C GLU A 111 -5.46 3.65 10.82
N LEU A 112 -5.55 2.33 11.02
CA LEU A 112 -4.41 1.44 10.93
C LEU A 112 -4.40 0.82 9.54
N SER A 113 -3.32 1.06 8.81
CA SER A 113 -3.12 0.43 7.51
C SER A 113 -1.84 -0.36 7.51
N GLU A 114 -1.90 -1.59 7.01
CA GLU A 114 -0.76 -2.47 6.85
C GLU A 114 -0.63 -2.87 5.39
N PHE A 115 0.60 -3.11 4.97
CA PHE A 115 0.86 -3.70 3.66
C PHE A 115 1.70 -4.96 3.80
N PHE A 116 1.52 -5.87 2.86
CA PHE A 116 2.40 -7.01 2.69
C PHE A 116 2.59 -7.41 1.23
N PHE A 117 3.80 -7.85 0.92
CA PHE A 117 4.20 -8.36 -0.38
C PHE A 117 4.05 -9.87 -0.41
N SER A 118 3.33 -10.35 -1.42
CA SER A 118 3.15 -11.79 -1.67
C SER A 118 2.98 -12.05 -3.15
N ASN A 119 3.74 -12.99 -3.71
CA ASN A 119 3.54 -13.50 -5.08
C ASN A 119 3.35 -12.41 -6.15
N LYS A 120 4.27 -11.43 -6.22
CA LYS A 120 4.17 -10.29 -7.15
C LYS A 120 2.91 -9.45 -6.96
N LYS A 121 2.46 -9.34 -5.72
CA LYS A 121 1.34 -8.47 -5.32
C LYS A 121 1.73 -7.67 -4.10
N ILE A 122 1.22 -6.45 -4.05
CA ILE A 122 1.11 -5.70 -2.80
C ILE A 122 -0.33 -5.80 -2.33
N ILE A 123 -0.50 -6.19 -1.08
CA ILE A 123 -1.81 -6.28 -0.43
C ILE A 123 -1.83 -5.23 0.66
N ILE A 124 -2.84 -4.37 0.65
CA ILE A 124 -3.05 -3.29 1.61
C ILE A 124 -4.31 -3.62 2.38
N LYS A 125 -4.21 -3.64 3.71
CA LYS A 125 -5.32 -3.79 4.64
C LYS A 125 -5.47 -2.50 5.43
N SER A 126 -6.65 -1.91 5.40
CA SER A 126 -6.96 -0.65 6.06
C SER A 126 -8.15 -0.82 6.99
N GLU A 127 -7.95 -0.55 8.26
CA GLU A 127 -9.03 -0.47 9.24
C GLU A 127 -9.69 0.90 9.16
N ILE A 128 -10.96 0.91 8.76
CA ILE A 128 -11.74 2.14 8.60
C ILE A 128 -12.41 2.46 9.93
N SER A 129 -12.19 3.67 10.45
CA SER A 129 -12.95 4.23 11.58
C SER A 129 -12.97 3.40 12.88
N ARG A 130 -12.09 2.40 13.04
CA ARG A 130 -12.01 1.50 14.22
C ARG A 130 -13.34 0.83 14.62
N ASN A 131 -14.25 0.67 13.68
CA ASN A 131 -15.54 0.04 13.89
C ASN A 131 -15.53 -1.47 13.55
N GLY A 132 -14.32 -2.04 13.44
CA GLY A 132 -14.10 -3.43 13.03
C GLY A 132 -14.29 -3.68 11.53
N VAL A 133 -14.41 -2.63 10.71
CA VAL A 133 -14.45 -2.74 9.24
C VAL A 133 -13.03 -2.68 8.69
N ILE A 134 -12.67 -3.71 7.92
CA ILE A 134 -11.38 -3.84 7.25
C ILE A 134 -11.61 -3.83 5.75
N GLU A 135 -10.91 -2.93 5.07
CA GLU A 135 -10.83 -2.87 3.62
C GLU A 135 -9.54 -3.51 3.16
N THR A 136 -9.62 -4.49 2.26
CA THR A 136 -8.45 -5.17 1.69
C THR A 136 -8.40 -4.96 0.19
N HIS A 137 -7.30 -4.39 -0.27
CA HIS A 137 -6.99 -4.27 -1.70
C HIS A 137 -5.75 -5.07 -2.05
N SER A 138 -5.79 -5.74 -3.20
CA SER A 138 -4.61 -6.41 -3.75
C SER A 138 -4.28 -5.83 -5.11
N TYR A 139 -3.01 -5.47 -5.33
CA TYR A 139 -2.54 -4.89 -6.58
C TYR A 139 -1.40 -5.71 -7.16
N LYS A 140 -1.34 -5.81 -8.49
CA LYS A 140 -0.27 -6.50 -9.20
C LYS A 140 0.98 -5.63 -9.25
N ILE A 141 2.12 -6.16 -8.83
CA ILE A 141 3.43 -5.54 -8.97
C ILE A 141 4.26 -6.43 -9.93
N ASP A 142 4.66 -5.91 -11.08
CA ASP A 142 5.35 -6.71 -12.11
C ASP A 142 6.85 -6.93 -11.84
#